data_AF-A0AAN0MF98-F1
#
_entry.id   AF-A0AAN0MF98-F1
#
_cell.length_a   1.000
_cell.length_b   1.000
_cell.length_c   1.000
_cell.angle_alpha   90.00
_cell.angle_beta   90.00
_cell.angle_gamma   90.00
#
_symmetry.space_group_name_H-M   'P 1'
#
loop_
_entity.id
_entity.type
_entity.pdbx_description
1 polymer ?
#
loop_
_entity_poly.entity_id
_entity_poly.type
_entity_poly.pdbx_seq_one_letter_code
_entity_poly.pdbx_strand_id
1 'polypeptide(L)' 'MIVSNDNANATAARLGRGVVTVVPVTSNTTRVFPFQVLLPAAETGIHVDSKAQAEQVRSVSVERLGRVIGRLSTT' A
#
# COMPACT_ATOMS: atom_id res chain seq x y z
N MET A 1 0.01 0.71 0.93
CA MET A 1 -0.12 -0.19 -0.24
C MET A 1 0.13 -1.61 0.21
N ILE A 2 -0.77 -2.56 -0.08
CA ILE A 2 -0.54 -3.99 0.22
C ILE A 2 0.42 -4.55 -0.83
N VAL A 3 1.47 -5.25 -0.37
CA VAL A 3 2.50 -5.86 -1.22
C VAL A 3 2.75 -7.34 -0.90
N SER A 4 2.05 -7.90 0.10
CA SER A 4 2.05 -9.34 0.34
C SER A 4 1.35 -10.07 -0.80
N ASN A 5 1.77 -11.32 -1.07
CA ASN A 5 1.15 -12.16 -2.08
C ASN A 5 -0.33 -12.42 -1.79
N ASP A 6 -1.12 -12.61 -2.85
CA ASP A 6 -2.57 -12.72 -2.73
C ASP A 6 -3.06 -13.95 -1.98
N ASN A 7 -2.30 -15.06 -1.99
CA ASN A 7 -2.67 -16.25 -1.22
C ASN A 7 -2.61 -16.00 0.30
N ALA A 8 -1.59 -15.26 0.75
CA ALA A 8 -1.48 -14.81 2.13
C ALA A 8 -2.61 -13.81 2.47
N ASN A 9 -2.89 -12.86 1.58
CA ASN A 9 -3.98 -11.88 1.75
C ASN A 9 -5.34 -12.59 1.88
N ALA A 10 -5.62 -13.55 1.02
CA ALA A 10 -6.87 -14.33 1.01
C ALA A 10 -7.03 -15.18 2.28
N THR A 11 -5.94 -15.77 2.77
CA THR A 11 -5.95 -16.54 4.01
C THR A 11 -6.23 -15.64 5.21
N ALA A 12 -5.58 -14.48 5.30
CA ALA A 12 -5.80 -13.55 6.39
C ALA A 12 -7.24 -12.98 6.39
N ALA A 13 -7.78 -12.69 5.21
CA ALA A 13 -9.17 -12.27 5.06
C ALA A 13 -10.15 -13.37 5.47
N ARG A 14 -9.94 -14.62 5.02
CA ARG A 14 -10.80 -15.78 5.35
C ARG A 14 -10.82 -16.08 6.85
N LEU A 15 -9.70 -15.93 7.53
CA LEU A 15 -9.58 -16.21 8.96
C LEU A 15 -9.98 -15.01 9.84
N GLY A 16 -10.14 -13.81 9.26
CA GLY A 16 -10.36 -12.58 10.02
C GLY A 16 -9.19 -12.19 10.93
N ARG A 17 -8.02 -12.81 10.76
CA ARG A 17 -6.82 -12.61 11.59
C ARG A 17 -5.56 -12.85 10.77
N GLY A 18 -4.44 -12.37 11.30
CA GLY A 18 -3.12 -12.48 10.66
C GLY A 18 -2.60 -11.12 10.23
N VAL A 19 -1.59 -11.12 9.37
CA VAL A 19 -0.90 -9.92 8.93
C VAL A 19 -0.88 -9.81 7.41
N VAL A 20 -0.86 -8.57 6.93
CA VAL A 20 -0.52 -8.24 5.54
C VAL A 20 0.76 -7.41 5.53
N THR A 21 1.56 -7.57 4.47
CA THR A 21 2.74 -6.73 4.27
C THR A 21 2.32 -5.46 3.55
N VAL A 22 2.67 -4.32 4.13
CA VAL A 22 2.34 -3.00 3.57
C VAL A 22 3.57 -2.15 3.35
N VAL A 23 3.52 -1.34 2.29
CA VAL A 23 4.41 -0.20 2.06
C VAL A 23 3.66 1.08 2.43
N PRO A 24 4.14 1.87 3.40
CA PRO A 24 3.57 3.17 3.76
C PRO A 24 3.62 4.17 2.60
N VAL A 25 2.70 5.13 2.64
CA VAL A 25 2.54 6.18 1.62
C VAL A 25 2.53 7.55 2.32
N THR A 26 3.16 8.54 1.70
CA THR A 26 3.17 9.95 2.14
C THR A 26 2.87 10.87 0.97
N SER A 27 2.23 12.01 1.25
CA SER A 27 1.99 13.08 0.26
C SER A 27 3.21 13.99 0.05
N ASN A 28 4.30 13.82 0.82
CA ASN A 28 5.53 14.58 0.58
C ASN A 28 6.31 13.99 -0.60
N THR A 29 6.06 14.53 -1.78
CA THR A 29 6.65 14.11 -3.06
C THR A 29 7.87 14.96 -3.49
N THR A 30 8.34 15.91 -2.68
CA THR A 30 9.43 16.86 -3.02
C THR A 30 10.69 16.17 -3.56
N ARG A 31 10.99 14.97 -3.08
CA ARG A 31 12.05 14.11 -3.62
C ARG A 31 11.59 12.66 -3.60
N VAL A 32 11.74 11.97 -4.73
CA VAL A 32 11.47 10.53 -4.88
C VAL A 32 12.81 9.83 -5.09
N PHE A 33 13.16 8.92 -4.20
CA PHE A 33 14.39 8.13 -4.30
C PHE A 33 14.20 6.88 -5.16
N PRO A 34 15.28 6.20 -5.62
CA PRO A 34 15.16 5.00 -6.46
C PRO A 34 14.41 3.81 -5.83
N PHE A 35 14.32 3.78 -4.50
CA PHE A 35 13.55 2.79 -3.74
C PHE A 35 12.13 3.27 -3.39
N GLN A 36 11.70 4.40 -3.94
CA GLN A 36 10.36 4.96 -3.78
C GLN A 36 9.68 5.04 -5.14
N VAL A 37 8.34 4.97 -5.14
CA VAL A 37 7.54 5.04 -6.37
C VAL A 37 6.57 6.20 -6.25
N LEU A 38 6.58 7.10 -7.23
CA LEU A 38 5.58 8.16 -7.34
C LEU A 38 4.21 7.54 -7.63
N LEU A 39 3.19 8.01 -6.93
CA LEU A 39 1.81 7.58 -7.06
C LEU A 39 0.96 8.78 -7.49
N PRO A 40 0.73 8.98 -8.80
CA PRO A 40 -0.13 10.05 -9.29
C PRO A 40 -1.58 9.84 -8.83
N ALA A 41 -2.23 10.89 -8.31
CA ALA A 41 -3.62 10.83 -7.85
C ALA A 41 -4.58 10.37 -8.96
N ALA A 42 -4.36 10.91 -10.17
CA ALA A 42 -5.17 10.62 -11.35
C ALA A 42 -5.15 9.14 -11.77
N GLU A 43 -4.10 8.39 -11.43
CA GLU A 43 -3.90 7.01 -11.86
C GLU A 43 -4.24 5.99 -10.76
N THR A 44 -4.25 6.42 -9.50
CA THR A 44 -4.32 5.51 -8.34
C THR A 44 -5.62 5.61 -7.55
N GLY A 45 -6.44 6.64 -7.84
CA GLY A 45 -7.72 6.89 -7.17
C GLY A 45 -7.59 7.50 -5.78
N ILE A 46 -6.38 7.90 -5.37
CA ILE A 46 -6.14 8.64 -4.12
C ILE A 46 -6.34 10.14 -4.32
N HIS A 47 -6.59 10.88 -3.24
CA HIS A 47 -6.96 12.30 -3.32
C HIS A 47 -5.83 13.25 -3.75
N VAL A 48 -4.57 12.90 -3.48
CA VAL A 48 -3.40 13.75 -3.73
C VAL A 48 -2.22 12.91 -4.18
N ASP A 49 -1.38 13.48 -5.05
CA ASP A 49 -0.13 12.84 -5.45
C ASP A 49 0.67 12.45 -4.21
N SER A 50 1.18 11.23 -4.24
CA SER A 50 1.86 10.63 -3.09
C SER A 50 3.05 9.82 -3.55
N LYS A 51 3.80 9.25 -2.61
CA LYS A 51 4.84 8.26 -2.92
C LYS A 51 4.78 7.08 -1.97
N ALA A 52 5.01 5.89 -2.52
CA ALA A 52 5.24 4.68 -1.75
C ALA A 52 6.69 4.66 -1.22
N GLN A 53 6.88 4.34 0.05
CA GLN A 53 8.17 4.31 0.73
C GLN A 53 8.60 2.87 1.02
N ALA A 54 9.22 2.18 0.04
CA ALA A 54 9.56 0.77 0.19
C ALA A 54 10.52 0.51 1.36
N GLU A 55 11.36 1.48 1.71
CA GLU A 55 12.25 1.44 2.87
C GLU A 55 11.51 1.40 4.22
N GLN A 56 10.22 1.72 4.24
CA GLN A 56 9.35 1.69 5.43
C GLN A 56 8.43 0.45 5.45
N VAL A 57 8.71 -0.56 4.61
CA VAL A 57 7.91 -1.79 4.53
C VAL A 57 7.74 -2.45 5.91
N ARG A 58 6.52 -2.90 6.21
CA ARG A 58 6.21 -3.58 7.48
C ARG A 58 5.00 -4.48 7.38
N SER A 59 4.93 -5.47 8.26
CA SER A 59 3.72 -6.28 8.46
C SER A 59 2.78 -5.60 9.46
N VAL A 60 1.47 -5.61 9.17
CA VAL A 60 0.43 -5.07 10.07
C VAL A 60 -0.69 -6.08 10.25
N SER A 61 -1.27 -6.13 11.45
CA SER A 61 -2.50 -6.91 11.69
C SER A 61 -3.61 -6.44 10.75
N VAL A 62 -4.39 -7.39 10.22
CA VAL A 62 -5.57 -7.09 9.39
C VAL A 62 -6.61 -6.23 10.13
N GLU A 63 -6.64 -6.27 11.46
CA GLU A 63 -7.50 -5.43 12.30
C GLU A 63 -7.17 -3.94 12.21
N ARG A 64 -5.95 -3.59 11.77
CA ARG A 64 -5.53 -2.20 11.58
C ARG A 64 -5.88 -1.67 10.19
N LEU A 65 -6.43 -2.51 9.31
CA LEU A 65 -6.83 -2.09 7.96
C LEU A 65 -8.17 -1.34 8.03
N GLY A 66 -8.17 -0.15 7.44
CA GLY A 66 -9.39 0.62 7.20
C GLY A 66 -9.98 0.35 5.81
N ARG A 67 -10.80 1.30 5.35
CA ARG A 67 -11.39 1.29 4.00
C ARG A 67 -10.31 1.29 2.92
N VAL A 68 -10.57 0.58 1.81
CA VAL A 68 -9.77 0.68 0.59
C VAL A 68 -9.93 2.07 -0.03
N ILE A 69 -8.82 2.78 -0.25
CA ILE A 69 -8.81 4.15 -0.79
C ILE A 69 -8.38 4.26 -2.24
N GLY A 70 -7.90 3.17 -2.85
CA GLY A 70 -7.36 3.18 -4.21
C GLY A 70 -6.73 1.84 -4.57
N ARG A 71 -6.33 1.70 -5.83
CA ARG A 71 -5.62 0.55 -6.39
C ARG A 71 -4.63 1.03 -7.43
N LEU A 72 -3.47 0.37 -7.51
CA LEU A 72 -2.52 0.63 -8.59
C LEU A 72 -2.92 -0.19 -9.82
N SER A 73 -2.86 0.45 -10.98
CA SER A 73 -3.01 -0.21 -12.28
C SER A 73 -1.68 -0.85 -12.68
N THR A 74 -1.74 -1.95 -13.42
CA THR A 74 -0.56 -2.68 -13.93
C THR A 74 -0.13 -2.22 -15.34
N THR A 75 -0.62 -1.07 -15.80
CA THR A 75 -0.42 -0.58 -17.17
C THR A 75 0.90 0.17 -17.30
#